data_AF-Q9TX08-F1
#
_entry.id   AF-Q9TX08-F1
#
_cell.length_a   1.000
_cell.length_b   1.000
_cell.length_c   1.000
_cell.angle_alpha   90.00
_cell.angle_beta   90.00
_cell.angle_gamma   90.00
#
_symmetry.space_group_name_H-M   'P 1'
#
loop_
_entity.id
_entity.type
_entity.pdbx_description
1 polymer ?
#
loop_
_entity_poly.entity_id
_entity_poly.type
_entity_poly.pdbx_seq_one_letter_code
_entity_poly.pdbx_strand_id
1 'polypeptide(L)'
;DGLFISNGPGDPQMCTKTIEHVRWAITQDKPIFGICMGNQILALAAGGSTYKMKYGHRGQNQPSTCRSDGHVFITTQNHGFAVDFKSVSQDEWEECFYNPNDDSNEGLRHRTKPFFSAQFHPEG
;
A
#
# COMPACT_ATOMS: atom_id res chain seq x y z
N ASP A 1 -19.65 -6.48 -3.87
CA ASP A 1 -18.60 -7.48 -3.56
C ASP A 1 -17.25 -7.04 -4.12
N GLY A 2 -16.16 -7.41 -3.47
CA GLY A 2 -14.79 -7.01 -3.84
C GLY A 2 -13.74 -7.92 -3.21
N LEU A 3 -12.47 -7.72 -3.56
CA LEU A 3 -11.33 -8.42 -2.97
C LEU A 3 -10.69 -7.54 -1.91
N PHE A 4 -10.62 -8.05 -0.69
CA PHE A 4 -9.90 -7.40 0.41
C PHE A 4 -8.62 -8.18 0.72
N ILE A 5 -7.49 -7.47 0.83
CA ILE A 5 -6.18 -8.03 1.18
C ILE A 5 -5.80 -7.46 2.55
N SER A 6 -5.86 -8.31 3.57
CA SER A 6 -5.58 -7.92 4.96
C SER A 6 -4.09 -7.66 5.23
N ASN A 7 -3.81 -7.23 6.45
CA ASN A 7 -2.47 -7.13 7.00
C ASN A 7 -1.82 -8.50 7.24
N GLY A 8 -0.52 -8.50 7.53
CA GLY A 8 0.24 -9.71 7.87
C GLY A 8 1.70 -9.40 8.26
N PRO A 9 2.40 -10.36 8.89
CA PRO A 9 3.81 -10.23 9.24
C PRO A 9 4.75 -10.69 8.11
N GLY A 10 5.97 -10.17 8.10
CA GLY A 10 7.06 -10.68 7.26
C GLY A 10 7.37 -9.85 6.02
N ASP A 11 8.20 -10.40 5.13
CA ASP A 11 8.57 -9.79 3.85
C ASP A 11 7.48 -10.10 2.80
N PRO A 12 6.81 -9.07 2.24
CA PRO A 12 5.74 -9.28 1.26
C PRO A 12 6.24 -9.99 -0.02
N GLN A 13 7.53 -9.89 -0.37
CA GLN A 13 8.07 -10.56 -1.56
C GLN A 13 8.06 -12.08 -1.44
N MET A 14 8.00 -12.61 -0.21
CA MET A 14 7.90 -14.06 0.04
C MET A 14 6.47 -14.59 -0.21
N CYS A 15 5.46 -13.71 -0.33
CA CYS A 15 4.06 -14.07 -0.58
C CYS A 15 3.78 -14.32 -2.08
N THR A 16 4.65 -15.05 -2.78
CA THR A 16 4.62 -15.21 -4.25
C THR A 16 3.27 -15.64 -4.80
N LYS A 17 2.64 -16.67 -4.21
CA LYS A 17 1.30 -17.14 -4.61
C LYS A 17 0.23 -16.05 -4.48
N THR A 18 0.26 -15.30 -3.39
CA THR A 18 -0.71 -14.21 -3.17
C THR A 18 -0.49 -13.09 -4.18
N ILE A 19 0.76 -12.73 -4.47
CA ILE A 19 1.11 -11.75 -5.50
C ILE A 19 0.58 -12.19 -6.86
N GLU A 20 0.76 -13.46 -7.24
CA GLU A 20 0.25 -14.01 -8.50
C GLU A 20 -1.29 -13.94 -8.60
N HIS A 21 -2.00 -14.30 -7.53
CA HIS A 21 -3.46 -14.19 -7.50
C HIS A 21 -3.94 -12.75 -7.58
N VAL A 22 -3.29 -11.82 -6.88
CA VAL A 22 -3.65 -10.39 -6.93
C VAL A 22 -3.31 -9.80 -8.29
N ARG A 23 -2.21 -10.22 -8.92
CA ARG A 23 -1.87 -9.83 -10.29
C ARG A 23 -2.95 -10.26 -11.28
N TRP A 24 -3.46 -11.48 -11.15
CA TRP A 24 -4.62 -11.91 -11.92
C TRP A 24 -5.86 -11.07 -11.59
N ALA A 25 -6.14 -10.79 -10.32
CA ALA A 25 -7.30 -10.00 -9.91
C ALA A 25 -7.31 -8.56 -10.46
N ILE A 26 -6.13 -7.92 -10.56
CA ILE A 26 -5.97 -6.58 -11.16
C ILE A 26 -6.41 -6.54 -12.63
N THR A 27 -6.37 -7.67 -13.35
CA THR A 27 -6.87 -7.75 -14.74
C THR A 27 -8.39 -7.65 -14.84
N GLN A 28 -9.10 -7.87 -13.74
CA GLN A 28 -10.55 -7.79 -13.63
C GLN A 28 -11.00 -6.36 -13.25
N ASP A 29 -12.30 -6.13 -13.07
CA ASP A 29 -12.87 -4.82 -12.70
C ASP A 29 -13.54 -4.81 -11.31
N LYS A 30 -13.37 -5.88 -10.53
CA LYS A 30 -13.89 -5.95 -9.15
C LYS A 30 -13.07 -5.05 -8.22
N PRO A 31 -13.68 -4.27 -7.32
CA PRO A 31 -12.94 -3.44 -6.37
C PRO A 31 -11.92 -4.22 -5.55
N ILE A 32 -10.73 -3.64 -5.37
CA ILE A 32 -9.64 -4.21 -4.57
C ILE A 32 -9.25 -3.21 -3.49
N PHE A 33 -9.19 -3.66 -2.24
CA PHE A 33 -8.69 -2.86 -1.13
C PHE A 33 -7.62 -3.61 -0.34
N GLY A 34 -6.44 -3.00 -0.19
CA GLY A 34 -5.31 -3.58 0.55
C GLY A 34 -4.92 -2.76 1.78
N ILE A 35 -4.68 -3.43 2.92
CA ILE A 35 -4.23 -2.79 4.17
C ILE A 35 -2.86 -3.34 4.60
N CYS A 36 -1.92 -2.46 4.93
CA CYS A 36 -0.58 -2.78 5.43
C CYS A 36 0.18 -3.71 4.47
N MET A 37 0.27 -5.01 4.76
CA MET A 37 0.81 -5.99 3.81
C MET A 37 0.01 -6.02 2.51
N GLY A 38 -1.31 -5.78 2.55
CA GLY A 38 -2.13 -5.65 1.36
C GLY A 38 -1.72 -4.49 0.44
N ASN A 39 -1.23 -3.37 0.98
CA ASN A 39 -0.66 -2.28 0.19
C ASN A 39 0.57 -2.77 -0.61
N GLN A 40 1.45 -3.48 0.09
CA GLN A 40 2.69 -4.01 -0.47
C GLN A 40 2.42 -5.08 -1.53
N ILE A 41 1.51 -6.01 -1.27
CA ILE A 41 1.12 -7.05 -2.23
C ILE A 41 0.47 -6.43 -3.46
N LEU A 42 -0.37 -5.40 -3.30
CA LEU A 42 -1.00 -4.70 -4.42
C LEU A 42 0.07 -4.04 -5.31
N ALA A 43 1.06 -3.37 -4.71
CA ALA A 43 2.18 -2.78 -5.45
C ALA A 43 3.03 -3.82 -6.21
N LEU A 44 3.37 -4.93 -5.56
CA LEU A 44 4.13 -6.03 -6.18
C LEU A 44 3.35 -6.69 -7.32
N ALA A 45 2.03 -6.83 -7.17
CA ALA A 45 1.16 -7.35 -8.20
C ALA A 45 1.07 -6.39 -9.40
N ALA A 46 1.09 -5.08 -9.15
CA ALA A 46 1.19 -4.01 -10.14
C ALA A 46 2.58 -3.85 -10.80
N GLY A 47 3.55 -4.70 -10.44
CA GLY A 47 4.90 -4.70 -11.04
C GLY A 47 5.92 -3.80 -10.32
N GLY A 48 5.55 -3.19 -9.20
CA GLY A 48 6.47 -2.45 -8.35
C GLY A 48 7.34 -3.34 -7.46
N SER A 49 8.04 -2.68 -6.54
CA SER A 49 8.98 -3.30 -5.59
C SER A 49 8.77 -2.77 -4.17
N THR A 50 9.31 -3.51 -3.21
CA THR A 50 9.28 -3.16 -1.78
C THR A 50 10.68 -3.22 -1.20
N TYR A 51 10.94 -2.42 -0.17
CA TYR A 51 12.21 -2.42 0.54
C TYR A 51 12.01 -2.55 2.05
N LYS A 52 13.01 -3.12 2.72
CA LYS A 52 13.04 -3.19 4.18
C LYS A 52 13.45 -1.83 4.75
N MET A 53 12.65 -1.29 5.65
CA MET A 53 12.92 -0.02 6.32
C MET A 53 13.99 -0.20 7.40
N LYS A 54 14.73 0.87 7.71
CA LYS A 54 15.78 0.84 8.76
C LYS A 54 15.21 0.54 10.15
N TYR A 55 14.10 1.19 10.50
CA TYR A 55 13.43 1.04 11.80
C TYR A 55 11.95 0.61 11.67
N GLY A 56 11.35 0.81 10.50
CA GLY A 56 9.92 0.61 10.28
C GLY A 56 9.07 1.68 10.99
N HIS A 57 7.76 1.61 10.79
CA HIS A 57 6.80 2.46 11.49
C HIS A 57 5.98 1.62 12.46
N ARG A 58 6.09 1.95 13.76
CA ARG A 58 5.45 1.25 14.87
C ARG A 58 4.93 2.26 15.88
N GLY A 59 3.65 2.57 15.81
CA GLY A 59 3.05 3.54 16.72
C GLY A 59 1.63 3.93 16.31
N GLN A 60 0.95 4.61 17.22
CA GLN A 60 -0.42 5.12 17.03
C GLN A 60 -0.44 6.63 16.71
N ASN A 61 0.73 7.19 16.42
CA ASN A 61 0.93 8.63 16.23
C ASN A 61 1.65 8.95 14.91
N GLN A 62 1.60 8.05 13.92
CA GLN A 62 2.29 8.25 12.65
C GLN A 62 1.46 9.16 11.73
N PRO A 63 2.02 10.29 11.27
CA PRO A 63 1.32 11.15 10.33
C PRO A 63 1.28 10.50 8.94
N SER A 64 0.15 10.62 8.26
CA SER A 64 -0.03 10.23 6.87
C SER A 64 -0.75 11.35 6.12
N THR A 65 -0.11 11.90 5.11
CA THR A 65 -0.61 13.07 4.36
C THR A 65 -1.23 12.61 3.05
N CYS A 66 -2.46 13.04 2.80
CA CYS A 66 -3.17 12.83 1.55
C CYS A 66 -2.58 13.74 0.46
N ARG A 67 -2.12 13.14 -0.64
CA ARG A 67 -1.51 13.88 -1.77
C ARG A 67 -2.50 14.80 -2.49
N SER A 68 -3.80 14.49 -2.49
CA SER A 68 -4.78 15.22 -3.30
C SER A 68 -5.20 16.56 -2.71
N ASP A 69 -5.25 16.68 -1.38
CA ASP A 69 -5.77 17.86 -0.67
C ASP A 69 -4.87 18.36 0.46
N GLY A 70 -3.79 17.63 0.78
CA GLY A 70 -2.84 18.00 1.82
C GLY A 70 -3.31 17.73 3.25
N HIS A 71 -4.46 17.08 3.45
CA HIS A 71 -4.91 16.71 4.80
C HIS A 71 -3.96 15.70 5.43
N VAL A 72 -3.65 15.91 6.71
CA VAL A 72 -2.80 15.02 7.51
C VAL A 72 -3.67 14.24 8.48
N PHE A 73 -3.51 12.91 8.47
CA PHE A 73 -4.17 11.99 9.39
C PHE A 73 -3.15 11.42 10.36
N ILE A 74 -3.53 11.30 11.64
CA ILE A 74 -2.74 10.56 12.62
C ILE A 74 -3.23 9.11 12.60
N THR A 75 -2.30 8.18 12.37
CA THR A 75 -2.61 6.80 12.02
C THR A 75 -1.88 5.79 12.91
N THR A 76 -2.49 4.61 13.08
CA THR A 76 -1.83 3.43 13.63
C THR A 76 -1.04 2.72 12.53
N GLN A 77 0.24 2.45 12.80
CA GLN A 77 1.11 1.76 11.86
C GLN A 77 1.95 0.70 12.57
N ASN A 78 2.17 -0.42 11.87
CA ASN A 78 2.97 -1.53 12.39
C ASN A 78 3.64 -2.33 11.26
N HIS A 79 4.52 -1.69 10.50
CA HIS A 79 5.18 -2.31 9.34
C HIS A 79 6.70 -2.05 9.33
N GLY A 80 7.44 -2.94 8.67
CA GLY A 80 8.90 -2.84 8.52
C GLY A 80 9.35 -2.84 7.06
N PHE A 81 8.39 -2.85 6.14
CA PHE A 81 8.61 -2.83 4.70
C PHE A 81 7.73 -1.73 4.13
N ALA A 82 8.22 -1.05 3.10
CA ALA A 82 7.49 -0.01 2.39
C ALA A 82 7.56 -0.27 0.89
N VAL A 83 6.59 0.29 0.17
CA VAL A 83 6.56 0.27 -1.30
C VAL A 83 7.52 1.33 -1.81
N ASP A 84 8.41 0.97 -2.75
CA ASP A 84 9.11 1.97 -3.55
C ASP A 84 8.17 2.44 -4.65
N PHE A 85 7.42 3.51 -4.38
CA PHE A 85 6.41 3.99 -5.32
C PHE A 85 7.00 4.37 -6.69
N LYS A 86 8.27 4.77 -6.75
CA LYS A 86 8.95 5.10 -8.02
C LYS A 86 9.08 3.89 -8.94
N SER A 87 8.99 2.68 -8.40
CA SER A 87 9.03 1.43 -9.17
C SER A 87 7.65 1.01 -9.72
N VAL A 88 6.57 1.65 -9.29
CA VAL A 88 5.20 1.39 -9.79
C VAL A 88 4.91 2.27 -11.01
N SER A 89 4.16 1.74 -12.00
CA SER A 89 3.70 2.46 -13.19
C SER A 89 2.92 3.73 -12.83
N GLN A 90 3.52 4.90 -13.03
CA GLN A 90 2.93 6.21 -12.71
C GLN A 90 1.80 6.62 -13.66
N ASP A 91 1.74 5.99 -14.84
CA ASP A 91 0.67 6.18 -15.83
C ASP A 91 -0.64 5.51 -15.39
N GLU A 92 -0.56 4.46 -14.56
CA GLU A 92 -1.72 3.68 -14.10
C GLU A 92 -2.03 3.89 -12.62
N TRP A 93 -1.02 4.23 -11.81
CA TRP A 93 -1.13 4.37 -10.37
C TRP A 93 -0.71 5.75 -9.90
N GLU A 94 -1.28 6.14 -8.77
CA GLU A 94 -0.90 7.34 -8.03
C GLU A 94 -0.68 7.00 -6.56
N GLU A 95 0.24 7.73 -5.94
CA GLU A 95 0.43 7.69 -4.50
C GLU A 95 -0.65 8.54 -3.86
N CYS A 96 -1.53 7.91 -3.08
CA CYS A 96 -2.60 8.63 -2.39
C CYS A 96 -2.12 9.23 -1.08
N PHE A 97 -1.26 8.50 -0.37
CA PHE A 97 -0.79 8.88 0.95
C PHE A 97 0.72 8.71 1.04
N TYR A 98 1.36 9.59 1.80
CA TYR A 98 2.77 9.48 2.14
C TYR A 98 3.02 9.90 3.59
N ASN A 99 4.10 9.40 4.18
CA ASN A 99 4.50 9.81 5.52
C ASN A 99 5.35 11.07 5.43
N PRO A 100 4.95 12.22 6.01
CA PRO A 100 5.72 13.45 5.92
C PRO A 100 7.05 13.42 6.71
N ASN A 101 7.27 12.41 7.58
CA ASN A 101 8.51 12.30 8.33
C ASN A 101 9.67 11.73 7.49
N ASP A 102 9.37 10.86 6.52
CA ASP A 102 10.40 10.15 5.75
C ASP A 102 10.06 9.92 4.25
N ASP A 103 8.99 10.53 3.76
CA ASP A 103 8.47 10.46 2.39
C ASP A 103 8.15 9.03 1.90
N SER A 104 8.00 8.07 2.81
CA SER A 104 7.62 6.71 2.44
C SER A 104 6.15 6.60 2.02
N ASN A 105 5.88 5.63 1.14
CA ASN A 105 4.53 5.41 0.62
C ASN A 105 3.59 4.91 1.72
N GLU A 106 2.43 5.56 1.84
CA GLU A 106 1.39 5.20 2.80
C GLU A 106 0.08 4.74 2.15
N GLY A 107 0.03 4.67 0.82
CA GLY A 107 -1.14 4.22 0.09
C GLY A 107 -1.07 4.49 -1.40
N LEU A 108 -1.78 3.67 -2.17
CA LEU A 108 -1.79 3.66 -3.63
C LEU A 108 -3.23 3.70 -4.11
N ARG A 109 -3.46 4.28 -5.29
CA ARG A 109 -4.74 4.18 -6.00
C ARG A 109 -4.49 4.00 -7.49
N HIS A 110 -5.28 3.13 -8.10
CA HIS A 110 -5.29 3.03 -9.55
C HIS A 110 -6.08 4.21 -10.13
N ARG A 111 -5.58 4.84 -11.19
CA ARG A 111 -6.16 6.07 -11.75
C ARG A 111 -7.56 5.89 -12.33
N THR A 112 -7.83 4.74 -12.97
CA THR A 112 -9.12 4.45 -13.62
C THR A 112 -9.92 3.32 -12.96
N LYS A 113 -9.27 2.29 -12.41
CA LYS A 113 -9.92 1.12 -11.80
C LYS A 113 -10.19 1.32 -10.30
N PRO A 114 -11.18 0.63 -9.72
CA PRO A 114 -11.57 0.78 -8.30
C PRO A 114 -10.59 0.06 -7.34
N PHE A 115 -9.29 0.30 -7.48
CA PHE A 115 -8.25 -0.30 -6.64
C PHE A 115 -7.59 0.76 -5.79
N PHE A 116 -7.51 0.50 -4.48
CA PHE A 116 -6.85 1.40 -3.55
C PHE A 116 -6.25 0.62 -2.39
N SER A 117 -5.33 1.26 -1.67
CA SER A 117 -4.70 0.67 -0.50
C SER A 117 -4.24 1.73 0.48
N ALA A 118 -4.04 1.29 1.72
CA ALA A 118 -3.43 2.06 2.79
C ALA A 118 -2.34 1.22 3.47
N GLN A 119 -1.19 1.81 3.75
CA GLN A 119 -0.09 1.14 4.46
C GLN A 119 -0.31 1.15 5.98
N PHE A 120 -1.05 2.14 6.48
CA PHE A 120 -1.52 2.24 7.85
C PHE A 120 -2.77 1.37 8.10
N HIS A 121 -3.13 1.25 9.38
CA HIS A 121 -4.25 0.47 9.89
C HIS A 121 -5.45 1.39 10.19
N PRO A 122 -6.39 1.60 9.25
CA PRO A 122 -7.58 2.43 9.48
C PRO A 122 -8.56 1.84 10.51
N GLU A 123 -8.39 0.56 10.87
CA GLU A 123 -9.21 -0.12 11.87
C GLU A 123 -8.88 0.25 13.33
N GLY A 124 -7.72 0.86 13.58
CA GLY A 124 -7.25 1.26 14.92
C GLY A 124 -6.12 0.41 15.48
#